data_AF-A0A9D1JK79-F1
#
_entry.id   AF-A0A9D1JK79-F1
#
_cell.length_a   1.000
_cell.length_b   1.000
_cell.length_c   1.000
_cell.angle_alpha   90.00
_cell.angle_beta   90.00
_cell.angle_gamma   90.00
#
_symmetry.space_group_name_H-M   'P 1'
#
loop_
_entity.id
_entity.type
_entity.pdbx_description
1 polymer ?
#
loop_
_entity_poly.entity_id
_entity_poly.type
_entity_poly.pdbx_seq_one_letter_code
_entity_poly.pdbx_strand_id
1 'polypeptide(L)'
;MLRLSDAYQIKEEEPEADLSVLVLNINPGKNQRLLETCQMLSDYSEYADRVRTYAKVMDLRSAVERAVKECIEEGILKDFLRKNRAEAIEMSIFEYDEEMHMRQVREEGLEEGLTLGWKEAEERINKLYDKLLEQNRGEDLKRAVKDTAYRRELFKEFGL
;
A
#
# COMPACT_ATOMS: atom_id res chain seq x y z
N MET A 1 7.07 5.62 11.77
CA MET A 1 6.36 6.75 12.39
C MET A 1 5.78 7.54 11.24
N LEU A 2 4.47 7.74 11.21
CA LEU A 2 3.82 8.54 10.17
C LEU A 2 3.63 9.95 10.69
N ARG A 3 3.94 10.96 9.89
CA ARG A 3 3.76 12.37 10.26
C ARG A 3 2.68 13.00 9.40
N LEU A 4 1.87 13.86 10.00
CA LEU A 4 0.84 14.59 9.28
C LEU A 4 1.47 15.50 8.21
N SER A 5 2.62 16.09 8.52
CA SER A 5 3.42 16.90 7.60
C SER A 5 3.86 16.16 6.32
N ASP A 6 3.93 14.83 6.33
CA ASP A 6 4.22 14.03 5.13
C ASP A 6 3.12 14.20 4.06
N ALA A 7 1.89 14.52 4.47
CA ALA A 7 0.75 14.76 3.58
C ALA A 7 0.60 16.24 3.14
N TYR A 8 1.37 17.17 3.70
CA TYR A 8 1.25 18.59 3.34
C TYR A 8 1.77 18.86 1.94
N GLN A 9 1.01 19.67 1.19
CA GLN A 9 1.37 20.11 -0.15
C GLN A 9 2.62 20.99 -0.14
N ILE A 10 2.72 21.88 0.85
CA ILE A 10 3.89 22.72 1.08
C ILE A 10 4.74 22.05 2.15
N LYS A 11 6.01 21.81 1.85
CA LYS A 11 6.96 21.24 2.78
C LYS A 11 7.65 22.38 3.52
N GLU A 12 7.32 22.52 4.80
CA GLU A 12 7.95 23.47 5.72
C GLU A 12 8.84 22.69 6.69
N GLU A 13 9.96 23.29 7.11
CA GLU A 13 10.86 22.66 8.10
C GLU A 13 10.23 22.61 9.50
N GLU A 14 9.42 23.62 9.83
CA GLU A 14 8.69 23.74 11.09
C GLU A 14 7.21 24.05 10.84
N PRO A 15 6.37 23.03 10.56
CA PRO A 15 4.94 23.22 10.39
C PRO A 15 4.27 23.65 11.70
N GLU A 16 3.24 24.50 11.61
CA GLU A 16 2.49 25.02 12.77
C GLU A 16 1.80 23.91 13.60
N ALA A 17 1.44 22.80 12.96
CA ALA A 17 0.93 21.60 13.61
C ALA A 17 1.49 20.34 12.92
N ASP A 18 2.05 19.42 13.70
CA ASP A 18 2.45 18.11 13.19
C ASP A 18 2.07 17.00 14.18
N LEU A 19 1.24 16.08 13.72
CA LEU A 19 0.85 14.89 14.48
C LEU A 19 1.71 13.72 14.02
N SER A 20 2.48 13.16 14.96
CA SER A 20 3.19 11.91 14.75
C SER A 20 2.39 10.74 15.31
N VAL A 21 2.10 9.74 14.47
CA VAL A 21 1.41 8.52 14.87
C VAL A 21 2.29 7.28 14.71
N LEU A 22 2.12 6.35 15.64
CA LEU A 22 2.69 5.01 15.56
C LEU A 22 1.58 4.04 15.16
N VAL A 23 1.76 3.38 14.01
CA VAL A 23 0.86 2.32 13.56
C VAL A 23 1.51 0.98 13.87
N LEU A 24 0.80 0.14 14.61
CA LEU A 24 1.27 -1.19 15.00
C LEU A 24 0.47 -2.26 14.25
N ASN A 25 1.19 -3.22 13.67
CA ASN A 25 0.57 -4.37 13.02
C ASN A 25 0.17 -5.40 14.08
N ILE A 26 -1.13 -5.67 14.20
CA ILE A 26 -1.67 -6.62 15.17
C ILE A 26 -1.90 -8.01 14.61
N ASN A 27 -1.56 -8.29 13.34
CA ASN A 27 -1.74 -9.61 12.74
C ASN A 27 -0.99 -10.71 13.53
N PRO A 28 -1.43 -11.98 13.45
CA PRO A 28 -0.77 -13.07 14.15
C PRO A 28 0.75 -13.12 13.89
N GLY A 29 1.53 -13.24 14.96
CA GLY A 29 3.00 -13.23 14.90
C GLY A 29 3.64 -11.83 14.81
N LYS A 30 2.86 -10.75 14.84
CA LYS A 30 3.35 -9.35 14.92
C LYS A 30 2.96 -8.73 16.26
N ASN A 31 3.79 -7.81 16.75
CA ASN A 31 3.60 -7.10 18.04
C ASN A 31 3.13 -8.03 19.19
N GLN A 32 3.74 -9.22 19.31
CA GLN A 32 3.28 -10.27 20.23
C GLN A 32 3.12 -9.79 21.67
N ARG A 33 4.06 -9.00 22.19
CA ARG A 33 3.96 -8.42 23.55
C ARG A 33 2.67 -7.62 23.77
N LEU A 34 2.20 -6.90 22.75
CA LEU A 34 0.94 -6.14 22.82
C LEU A 34 -0.26 -7.10 22.89
N LEU A 35 -0.27 -8.14 22.05
CA LEU A 35 -1.34 -9.15 22.02
C LEU A 35 -1.37 -9.96 23.33
N GLU A 36 -0.21 -10.33 23.86
CA GLU A 36 -0.05 -11.00 25.16
C GLU A 36 -0.57 -10.16 26.33
N THR A 37 -0.47 -8.83 26.23
CA THR A 37 -0.90 -7.92 27.30
C THR A 37 -2.39 -7.56 27.18
N CYS A 38 -2.99 -7.66 26.00
CA CYS A 38 -4.37 -7.26 25.75
C CYS A 38 -5.17 -8.37 25.07
N GLN A 39 -5.90 -9.15 25.89
CA GLN A 39 -6.71 -10.28 25.40
C GLN A 39 -7.72 -9.86 24.33
N MET A 40 -8.40 -8.71 24.50
CA MET A 40 -9.38 -8.25 23.53
C MET A 40 -8.77 -7.96 22.15
N LEU A 41 -7.57 -7.38 22.11
CA LEU A 41 -6.84 -7.16 20.85
C LEU A 41 -6.33 -8.48 20.26
N SER A 42 -5.88 -9.41 21.10
CA SER A 42 -5.50 -10.76 20.68
C SER A 42 -6.68 -11.49 20.03
N ASP A 43 -7.84 -11.48 20.69
CA ASP A 43 -9.05 -12.13 20.18
C ASP A 43 -9.52 -11.48 18.88
N TYR A 44 -9.46 -10.15 18.78
CA TYR A 44 -9.79 -9.44 17.55
C TYR A 44 -8.84 -9.79 16.41
N SER A 45 -7.53 -9.85 16.67
CA SER A 45 -6.55 -10.30 15.67
C SER A 45 -6.85 -11.71 15.17
N GLU A 46 -7.18 -12.63 16.07
CA GLU A 46 -7.53 -14.01 15.74
C GLU A 46 -8.81 -14.07 14.89
N TYR A 47 -9.86 -13.34 15.29
CA TYR A 47 -11.10 -13.22 14.52
C TYR A 47 -10.85 -12.70 13.09
N ALA A 48 -10.11 -11.59 12.97
CA ALA A 48 -9.80 -10.99 11.68
C ALA A 48 -8.97 -11.94 10.79
N ASP A 49 -8.03 -12.68 11.37
CA ASP A 49 -7.25 -13.68 10.63
C ASP A 49 -8.11 -14.83 10.11
N ARG A 50 -9.08 -15.32 10.89
CA ARG A 50 -10.03 -16.35 10.45
C ARG A 50 -10.90 -15.87 9.29
N VAL A 51 -11.43 -14.65 9.38
CA VAL A 51 -12.21 -14.04 8.28
C VAL A 51 -11.37 -14.01 7.00
N ARG A 52 -10.14 -13.49 7.06
CA ARG A 52 -9.21 -13.46 5.91
C ARG A 52 -8.87 -14.84 5.38
N THR A 53 -8.68 -15.82 6.27
CA THR A 53 -8.33 -17.19 5.87
C THR A 53 -9.49 -17.88 5.17
N TYR A 54 -10.72 -17.71 5.66
CA TYR A 54 -11.91 -18.28 5.02
C TYR A 54 -12.27 -17.55 3.72
N ALA A 55 -12.15 -16.22 3.67
CA ALA A 55 -12.43 -15.44 2.47
C ALA A 55 -11.53 -15.81 1.27
N LYS A 56 -10.41 -16.51 1.49
CA LYS A 56 -9.57 -17.06 0.39
C LYS A 56 -10.17 -18.29 -0.29
N VAL A 57 -11.09 -19.01 0.37
CA VAL A 57 -11.61 -20.32 -0.08
C VAL A 57 -13.14 -20.37 -0.16
N MET A 58 -13.84 -19.37 0.35
CA MET A 58 -15.31 -19.23 0.25
C MET A 58 -15.70 -17.76 0.12
N ASP A 59 -16.98 -17.49 -0.14
CA ASP A 59 -17.50 -16.13 -0.22
C ASP A 59 -17.37 -15.38 1.12
N LEU A 60 -17.21 -14.06 1.03
CA LEU A 60 -16.95 -13.20 2.18
C LEU A 60 -18.03 -13.32 3.26
N ARG A 61 -19.30 -13.38 2.88
CA ARG A 61 -20.40 -13.48 3.84
C ARG A 61 -20.34 -14.80 4.61
N SER A 62 -20.18 -15.92 3.91
CA SER A 62 -20.01 -17.24 4.54
C SER A 62 -18.76 -17.29 5.41
N ALA A 63 -17.66 -16.68 4.97
CA ALA A 63 -16.42 -16.58 5.74
C ALA A 63 -16.63 -15.85 7.07
N VAL A 64 -17.29 -14.69 7.03
CA VAL A 64 -17.60 -13.88 8.22
C VAL A 64 -18.57 -14.62 9.13
N GLU A 65 -19.67 -15.18 8.62
CA GLU A 65 -20.65 -15.91 9.43
C GLU A 65 -20.03 -17.13 10.13
N ARG A 66 -19.18 -17.86 9.42
CA ARG A 66 -18.42 -18.99 9.96
C ARG A 66 -17.46 -18.54 11.05
N ALA A 67 -16.63 -17.52 10.79
CA ALA A 67 -15.67 -17.00 11.76
C ALA A 67 -16.38 -16.53 13.03
N VAL A 68 -17.49 -15.79 12.91
CA VAL A 68 -18.29 -15.34 14.05
C VAL A 68 -18.83 -16.52 14.86
N LYS A 69 -19.34 -17.56 14.19
CA LYS A 69 -19.84 -18.76 14.88
C LYS A 69 -18.73 -19.47 15.68
N GLU A 70 -17.62 -19.80 15.02
CA GLU A 70 -16.52 -20.55 15.64
C GLU A 70 -15.85 -19.73 16.75
N CYS A 71 -15.68 -18.41 16.58
CA CYS A 71 -15.13 -17.54 17.63
C CYS A 71 -16.02 -17.52 18.88
N ILE A 72 -17.35 -17.47 18.74
CA ILE A 72 -18.28 -17.54 19.87
C ILE A 72 -18.19 -18.90 20.60
N GLU A 73 -18.04 -19.99 19.85
CA GLU A 73 -17.94 -21.35 20.39
C GLU A 73 -16.62 -21.54 21.16
N GLU A 74 -15.52 -20.99 20.65
CA GLU A 74 -14.18 -21.11 21.23
C GLU A 74 -13.85 -20.06 22.29
N GLY A 75 -14.72 -19.06 22.50
CA GLY A 75 -14.54 -18.03 23.52
C GLY A 75 -13.83 -16.76 23.06
N ILE A 76 -13.49 -16.66 21.78
CA ILE A 76 -12.79 -15.52 21.16
C ILE A 76 -13.80 -14.39 20.89
N LEU A 77 -13.58 -13.20 21.47
CA LEU A 77 -14.51 -12.05 21.36
C LEU A 77 -15.98 -12.41 21.70
N LYS A 78 -16.18 -13.46 22.50
CA LYS A 78 -17.47 -14.14 22.63
C LYS A 78 -18.61 -13.20 23.03
N ASP A 79 -18.43 -12.40 24.07
CA ASP A 79 -19.48 -11.52 24.57
C ASP A 79 -19.81 -10.41 23.59
N PHE A 80 -18.80 -9.87 22.91
CA PHE A 80 -18.97 -8.87 21.86
C PHE A 80 -19.73 -9.43 20.65
N LEU A 81 -19.27 -10.57 20.12
CA LEU A 81 -19.87 -11.21 18.95
C LEU A 81 -21.28 -11.75 19.23
N ARG A 82 -21.56 -12.20 20.45
CA ARG A 82 -22.92 -12.60 20.86
C ARG A 82 -23.87 -11.41 20.90
N LYS A 83 -23.42 -10.29 21.46
CA LYS A 83 -24.27 -9.10 21.63
C LYS A 83 -24.50 -8.38 20.30
N ASN A 84 -23.47 -8.28 19.46
CA ASN A 84 -23.47 -7.46 18.26
C ASN A 84 -23.40 -8.30 16.98
N ARG A 85 -23.93 -9.53 16.98
CA ARG A 85 -23.73 -10.50 15.88
C ARG A 85 -24.04 -9.93 14.49
N ALA A 86 -25.21 -9.32 14.33
CA ALA A 86 -25.66 -8.81 13.03
C ALA A 86 -24.77 -7.66 12.54
N GLU A 87 -24.49 -6.71 13.43
CA GLU A 87 -23.62 -5.55 13.14
C GLU A 87 -22.17 -5.98 12.87
N ALA A 88 -21.63 -6.94 13.63
CA ALA A 88 -20.30 -7.47 13.40
C ALA A 88 -20.18 -8.13 12.01
N ILE A 89 -21.21 -8.88 11.59
CA ILE A 89 -21.23 -9.47 10.25
C ILE A 89 -21.26 -8.38 9.18
N GLU A 90 -22.17 -7.40 9.32
CA GLU A 90 -22.34 -6.33 8.34
C GLU A 90 -21.09 -5.45 8.22
N MET A 91 -20.55 -4.99 9.34
CA MET A 91 -19.35 -4.16 9.38
C MET A 91 -18.13 -4.89 8.82
N SER A 92 -17.93 -6.17 9.19
CA SER A 92 -16.79 -6.92 8.65
C SER A 92 -16.88 -7.20 7.15
N ILE A 93 -18.10 -7.31 6.59
CA ILE A 93 -18.28 -7.41 5.14
C ILE A 93 -17.90 -6.06 4.49
N PHE A 94 -18.45 -4.96 5.02
CA PHE A 94 -18.21 -3.62 4.49
C PHE A 94 -16.72 -3.24 4.51
N GLU A 95 -16.06 -3.42 5.66
CA GLU A 95 -14.63 -3.10 5.83
C GLU A 95 -13.73 -3.92 4.90
N TYR A 96 -14.05 -5.20 4.69
CA TYR A 96 -13.25 -6.06 3.83
C TYR A 96 -13.42 -5.72 2.35
N ASP A 97 -14.65 -5.39 1.92
CA ASP A 97 -14.90 -4.92 0.56
C ASP A 97 -14.18 -3.58 0.28
N GLU A 98 -14.15 -2.67 1.25
CA GLU A 98 -13.38 -1.41 1.16
C GLU A 98 -11.87 -1.68 1.08
N GLU A 99 -11.31 -2.55 1.92
CA GLU A 99 -9.88 -2.91 1.89
C GLU A 99 -9.50 -3.50 0.51
N MET A 100 -10.35 -4.39 -0.03
CA MET A 100 -10.16 -4.97 -1.36
C MET A 100 -10.22 -3.91 -2.47
N HIS A 101 -11.19 -3.01 -2.43
CA HIS A 101 -11.32 -1.94 -3.41
C HIS A 101 -10.11 -0.99 -3.37
N MET A 102 -9.68 -0.56 -2.19
CA MET A 102 -8.53 0.32 -2.01
C MET A 102 -7.23 -0.34 -2.49
N ARG A 103 -7.09 -1.65 -2.29
CA ARG A 103 -5.96 -2.41 -2.82
C ARG A 103 -5.97 -2.45 -4.34
N GLN A 104 -7.12 -2.69 -4.96
CA GLN A 104 -7.25 -2.67 -6.42
C GLN A 104 -6.91 -1.30 -7.00
N VAL A 105 -7.46 -0.22 -6.46
CA VAL A 105 -7.16 1.16 -6.89
C VAL A 105 -5.67 1.45 -6.78
N ARG A 106 -5.00 0.97 -5.72
CA ARG A 106 -3.56 1.15 -5.54
C ARG A 106 -2.75 0.35 -6.56
N GLU A 107 -3.14 -0.89 -6.84
CA GLU A 107 -2.49 -1.74 -7.83
C GLU A 107 -2.64 -1.16 -9.24
N GLU A 108 -3.85 -0.72 -9.60
CA GLU A 108 -4.14 0.00 -10.86
C GLU A 108 -3.34 1.30 -10.97
N GLY A 109 -3.34 2.13 -9.92
CA GLY A 109 -2.57 3.38 -9.92
C GLY A 109 -1.05 3.16 -10.01
N LEU A 110 -0.54 2.06 -9.46
CA LEU A 110 0.87 1.67 -9.60
C LEU A 110 1.16 1.24 -11.04
N GLU A 111 0.28 0.44 -11.65
CA GLU A 111 0.43 -0.02 -13.03
C GLU A 111 0.36 1.14 -14.02
N GLU A 112 -0.60 2.06 -13.85
CA GLU A 112 -0.71 3.29 -14.61
C GLU A 112 0.55 4.16 -14.44
N GLY A 113 1.01 4.35 -13.20
CA GLY A 113 2.20 5.14 -12.90
C GLY A 113 3.47 4.57 -13.52
N LEU A 114 3.63 3.24 -13.49
CA LEU A 114 4.74 2.56 -14.18
C LEU A 114 4.62 2.76 -15.69
N THR A 115 3.45 2.53 -16.27
CA THR A 115 3.20 2.67 -17.72
C THR A 115 3.50 4.08 -18.21
N LEU A 116 3.05 5.11 -17.48
CA LEU A 116 3.33 6.50 -17.78
C LEU A 116 4.84 6.79 -17.67
N GLY A 117 5.49 6.33 -16.60
CA GLY A 117 6.93 6.50 -16.40
C GLY A 117 7.78 5.87 -17.50
N TRP A 118 7.39 4.69 -18.00
CA TRP A 118 8.05 4.06 -19.15
C TRP A 118 7.91 4.89 -20.43
N LYS A 119 6.70 5.37 -20.72
CA LYS A 119 6.43 6.21 -21.88
C LYS A 119 7.20 7.52 -21.83
N GLU A 120 7.19 8.21 -20.69
CA GLU A 120 7.94 9.45 -20.48
C GLU A 120 9.45 9.23 -20.62
N ALA A 121 9.98 8.11 -20.10
CA ALA A 121 11.39 7.77 -20.24
C ALA A 121 11.79 7.51 -21.70
N GLU A 122 10.96 6.78 -22.46
CA GLU A 122 11.17 6.53 -23.88
C GLU A 122 11.15 7.83 -24.70
N GLU A 123 10.14 8.69 -24.48
CA GLU A 123 10.07 10.00 -25.13
C GLU A 123 11.29 10.87 -24.80
N ARG A 124 11.75 10.86 -23.55
CA ARG A 124 12.92 11.63 -23.11
C ARG A 124 14.21 11.12 -23.79
N ILE A 125 14.38 9.80 -23.89
CA ILE A 125 15.52 9.18 -24.60
C ILE A 125 15.48 9.51 -26.09
N ASN A 126 14.31 9.41 -26.73
CA ASN A 126 14.16 9.73 -28.15
C ASN A 126 14.51 11.20 -28.43
N LYS A 127 14.04 12.14 -27.59
CA LYS A 127 14.43 13.56 -27.68
C LYS A 127 15.94 13.77 -27.55
N LEU A 128 16.60 13.01 -26.67
CA LEU A 128 18.05 13.07 -26.54
C LEU A 128 18.75 12.55 -27.81
N TYR A 129 18.25 11.46 -28.40
CA TYR A 129 18.79 10.90 -29.63
C TYR A 129 18.66 11.88 -30.80
N ASP A 130 17.50 12.51 -30.97
CA ASP A 130 17.26 13.51 -32.00
C ASP A 130 18.26 14.68 -31.89
N LYS A 131 18.42 15.24 -30.68
CA LYS A 131 19.36 16.35 -30.43
C LYS A 131 20.81 15.97 -30.71
N LEU A 132 21.23 14.76 -30.34
CA LEU A 132 22.59 14.29 -30.61
C LEU A 132 22.81 14.05 -32.10
N LEU A 133 21.82 13.53 -32.83
CA LEU A 133 21.90 13.32 -34.27
C LEU A 133 21.94 14.65 -35.04
N GLU A 134 21.11 15.62 -34.67
CA GLU A 134 21.12 16.99 -35.24
C GLU A 134 22.50 17.66 -35.13
N GLN A 135 23.23 17.37 -34.04
CA GLN A 135 24.58 17.91 -33.81
C GLN A 135 25.71 17.00 -34.33
N ASN A 136 25.40 15.91 -35.05
CA ASN A 136 26.36 14.90 -35.49
C ASN A 136 27.20 14.26 -34.36
N ARG A 137 26.67 14.20 -33.13
CA ARG A 137 27.34 13.66 -31.93
C ARG A 137 27.12 12.14 -31.77
N GLY A 138 27.36 11.38 -32.84
CA GLY A 138 27.11 9.93 -32.86
C GLY A 138 27.96 9.09 -31.88
N GLU A 139 29.17 9.55 -31.53
CA GLU A 139 29.99 8.88 -30.51
C GLU A 139 29.45 9.09 -29.08
N ASP A 140 28.84 10.25 -28.81
CA ASP A 140 28.20 10.52 -27.52
C ASP A 140 26.97 9.64 -27.32
N LEU A 141 26.23 9.36 -28.39
CA LEU A 141 25.13 8.38 -28.38
C LEU A 141 25.63 6.99 -27.96
N LYS A 142 26.69 6.49 -28.60
CA LYS A 142 27.28 5.17 -28.28
C LYS A 142 27.73 5.09 -26.82
N ARG A 143 28.26 6.19 -26.29
CA ARG A 143 28.68 6.30 -24.89
C ARG A 143 27.47 6.35 -23.94
N ALA A 144 26.46 7.17 -24.23
CA ALA A 144 25.27 7.34 -23.40
C ALA A 144 24.43 6.07 -23.24
N VAL A 145 24.46 5.18 -24.23
CA VAL A 145 23.80 3.86 -24.13
C VAL A 145 24.45 2.98 -23.03
N LYS A 146 25.77 3.09 -22.86
CA LYS A 146 26.55 2.26 -21.92
C LYS A 146 26.78 2.93 -20.57
N ASP A 147 26.81 4.26 -20.55
CA ASP A 147 27.13 5.07 -19.39
C ASP A 147 25.91 5.91 -18.97
N THR A 148 25.21 5.42 -17.96
CA THR A 148 24.04 6.09 -17.39
C THR A 148 24.37 7.43 -16.75
N ALA A 149 25.56 7.60 -16.18
CA ALA A 149 25.97 8.87 -15.57
C ALA A 149 26.22 9.92 -16.66
N TYR A 150 26.92 9.53 -17.73
CA TYR A 150 27.10 10.38 -18.90
C TYR A 150 25.77 10.74 -19.57
N ARG A 151 24.86 9.78 -19.71
CA ARG A 151 23.51 10.04 -20.24
C ARG A 151 22.75 11.07 -19.40
N ARG A 152 22.88 11.04 -18.07
CA ARG A 152 22.28 12.06 -17.18
C ARG A 152 22.89 13.44 -17.39
N GLU A 153 24.20 13.53 -17.62
CA GLU A 153 24.84 14.82 -17.95
C GLU A 153 24.35 15.37 -19.29
N LEU A 154 24.18 14.53 -20.30
CA LEU A 154 23.59 14.94 -21.58
C LEU A 154 22.13 15.39 -21.44
N PHE A 155 21.33 14.72 -20.60
CA PHE A 155 19.97 15.19 -20.30
C PHE A 155 19.99 16.61 -19.71
N LYS A 156 20.88 16.89 -18.75
CA LYS A 156 21.06 18.24 -18.20
C LYS A 156 21.52 19.24 -19.26
N GLU A 157 22.49 18.86 -20.09
CA GLU A 157 23.03 19.70 -21.17
C GLU A 157 21.91 20.17 -22.12
N PHE A 158 20.98 19.27 -22.45
CA PHE A 158 19.88 19.56 -23.37
C PHE A 158 18.58 20.02 -22.70
N GLY A 159 18.56 20.18 -21.38
CA GLY A 159 17.38 20.58 -20.62
C GLY A 159 16.23 19.58 -20.69
N LEU A 160 16.55 18.29 -20.83
CA LEU A 160 15.61 17.19 -20.94
C LEU A 160 15.42 16.51 -19.60
#